data_AF-A0A4Q3DF07-F1
#
_entry.id   AF-A0A4Q3DF07-F1
#
_cell.length_a   1.000
_cell.length_b   1.000
_cell.length_c   1.000
_cell.angle_alpha   90.00
_cell.angle_beta   90.00
_cell.angle_gamma   90.00
#
_symmetry.space_group_name_H-M   'P 1'
#
loop_
_entity.id
_entity.type
_entity.pdbx_description
1 polymer ?
#
loop_
_entity_poly.entity_id
_entity_poly.type
_entity_poly.pdbx_seq_one_letter_code
_entity_poly.pdbx_strand_id
1 'polypeptide(L)'
;MIRTTLLLGAALGLSACAAGGGKAQTAASDPAPAGPGKGKGYDRDPYPSTYHAYPGAPTLVTHVTIFDGEGGRIDNGAVLFRDGKIVALGKDLTAEAGVTVIDGSGKYLTPGVIDIHSHLGDYPSPGVQAHSDGNEATSPVTAEVWAEHSVWPQDPGFGRALVNGGVTTLQILPGSANLFGGRSVVVKNVYARTMQGMKFPQAPYGLKMACGENPKRVYGGKGRAPSTRMGNIAVDRQTWARAQEYKRRWDKYEEKGGEPPSRDMAMDTLRGVLDGEIRVQNHCYRADEMAIVMDMAKEFGYKVTAFHHAIEAYKIADLLKANGTCAAVWADWYGFKMEAYDAVPENLAILEKEGACAMIHSDDENGIQRLNQEVAKARAAGIKGGFAISEEAAWKWLSINPAKALGIDDRTGSLKPGKMADVVLWNGNPYSVYTRPQMVWVDGALLYDANDPRKRPVSDFELGQPGEGDVK
;
A
#
# COMPACT_ATOMS: atom_id res chain seq x y z
N MET A 1 19.01 -77.81 -35.64
CA MET A 1 18.53 -78.82 -34.68
C MET A 1 17.54 -78.13 -33.75
N ILE A 2 16.23 -78.23 -34.09
CA ILE A 2 15.14 -78.78 -33.24
C ILE A 2 14.89 -77.88 -32.00
N ARG A 3 13.80 -77.12 -31.84
CA ARG A 3 12.40 -77.32 -32.25
C ARG A 3 11.61 -75.99 -32.30
N THR A 4 10.64 -75.97 -33.19
CA THR A 4 9.70 -74.91 -33.58
C THR A 4 8.38 -74.96 -32.79
N THR A 5 7.54 -73.93 -32.98
CA THR A 5 6.04 -73.89 -32.93
C THR A 5 5.43 -73.28 -31.65
N LEU A 6 4.89 -72.04 -31.65
CA LEU A 6 3.58 -71.51 -32.12
C LEU A 6 2.34 -71.90 -31.27
N LEU A 7 1.55 -70.85 -30.94
CA LEU A 7 0.07 -70.74 -30.93
C LEU A 7 -0.76 -70.80 -29.62
N LEU A 8 -1.37 -69.62 -29.37
CA LEU A 8 -2.82 -69.35 -29.21
C LEU A 8 -3.52 -69.47 -27.83
N GLY A 9 -3.89 -68.30 -27.29
CA GLY A 9 -5.29 -67.89 -27.06
C GLY A 9 -6.09 -68.49 -25.90
N ALA A 10 -6.57 -67.63 -24.98
CA ALA A 10 -7.96 -67.58 -24.53
C ALA A 10 -8.20 -66.34 -23.65
N ALA A 11 -9.38 -65.76 -23.81
CA ALA A 11 -9.81 -64.49 -23.26
C ALA A 11 -10.88 -64.67 -22.16
N LEU A 12 -11.08 -63.58 -21.41
CA LEU A 12 -12.34 -63.12 -20.79
C LEU A 12 -12.92 -63.89 -19.58
N GLY A 13 -13.21 -63.12 -18.52
CA GLY A 13 -14.52 -63.22 -17.86
C GLY A 13 -14.59 -62.88 -16.36
N LEU A 14 -14.99 -61.62 -16.08
CA LEU A 14 -15.95 -61.16 -15.05
C LEU A 14 -15.67 -61.46 -13.55
N SER A 15 -15.40 -60.43 -12.72
CA SER A 15 -16.35 -59.49 -12.06
C SER A 15 -16.84 -59.98 -10.68
N ALA A 16 -16.47 -59.26 -9.61
CA ALA A 16 -17.38 -58.58 -8.68
C ALA A 16 -16.67 -58.06 -7.41
N CYS A 17 -16.67 -56.73 -7.28
CA CYS A 17 -16.90 -55.88 -6.09
C CYS A 17 -16.38 -56.28 -4.68
N ALA A 18 -15.59 -55.38 -4.08
CA ALA A 18 -15.91 -54.80 -2.77
C ALA A 18 -15.17 -53.47 -2.56
N ALA A 19 -15.93 -52.45 -2.17
CA ALA A 19 -15.47 -51.10 -1.88
C ALA A 19 -14.62 -51.06 -0.60
N GLY A 20 -13.54 -50.27 -0.62
CA GLY A 20 -12.76 -49.91 0.56
C GLY A 20 -12.19 -48.51 0.38
N GLY A 21 -12.97 -47.50 0.77
CA GLY A 21 -12.52 -46.11 0.80
C GLY A 21 -11.48 -45.90 1.90
N GLY A 22 -10.22 -45.74 1.49
CA GLY A 22 -9.15 -45.22 2.33
C GLY A 22 -8.60 -43.94 1.71
N LYS A 23 -9.01 -42.78 2.20
CA LYS A 23 -8.31 -41.52 1.92
C LYS A 23 -6.92 -41.63 2.53
N ALA A 24 -5.88 -41.53 1.70
CA ALA A 24 -4.52 -41.36 2.18
C ALA A 24 -4.44 -40.06 3.00
N GLN A 25 -4.37 -40.20 4.33
CA GLN A 25 -4.04 -39.10 5.23
C GLN A 25 -2.56 -38.77 5.00
N THR A 26 -2.28 -37.65 4.34
CA THR A 26 -0.98 -37.01 4.40
C THR A 26 -0.75 -36.61 5.86
N ALA A 27 0.23 -37.22 6.50
CA ALA A 27 0.71 -36.80 7.81
C ALA A 27 1.26 -35.38 7.67
N ALA A 28 0.44 -34.39 8.05
CA ALA A 28 0.94 -33.07 8.39
C ALA A 28 1.77 -33.27 9.66
N SER A 29 3.09 -33.11 9.54
CA SER A 29 3.99 -33.09 10.70
C SER A 29 3.52 -31.98 11.64
N ASP A 30 3.22 -32.32 12.88
CA ASP A 30 2.97 -31.34 13.94
C ASP A 30 4.11 -30.32 13.96
N PRO A 31 3.82 -29.01 14.11
CA PRO A 31 4.86 -27.99 14.18
C PRO A 31 5.80 -28.32 15.35
N ALA A 32 7.11 -28.27 15.07
CA ALA A 32 8.13 -28.51 16.08
C ALA A 32 7.86 -27.66 17.34
N PRO A 33 8.09 -28.21 18.56
CA PRO A 33 7.85 -27.48 19.79
C PRO A 33 8.59 -26.14 19.76
N ALA A 34 7.88 -25.06 20.10
CA ALA A 34 8.45 -23.72 20.18
C ALA A 34 9.66 -23.74 21.13
N GLY A 35 10.80 -23.21 20.66
CA GLY A 35 12.00 -23.09 21.49
C GLY A 35 11.73 -22.29 22.76
N PRO A 36 12.49 -22.53 23.85
CA PRO A 36 12.18 -22.03 25.19
C PRO A 36 12.24 -20.50 25.32
N GLY A 37 12.85 -19.78 24.36
CA GLY A 37 12.86 -18.32 24.29
C GLY A 37 11.80 -17.72 23.37
N LYS A 38 11.11 -18.53 22.55
CA LYS A 38 10.13 -18.04 21.58
C LYS A 38 8.95 -17.35 22.29
N GLY A 39 8.62 -16.15 21.84
CA GLY A 39 7.56 -15.33 22.44
C GLY A 39 7.94 -14.65 23.76
N LYS A 40 9.16 -14.85 24.28
CA LYS A 40 9.68 -14.19 25.50
C LYS A 40 10.58 -12.99 25.20
N GLY A 41 10.47 -12.43 24.00
CA GLY A 41 11.19 -11.23 23.57
C GLY A 41 10.45 -9.95 23.98
N TYR A 42 10.41 -8.99 23.08
CA TYR A 42 9.65 -7.75 23.23
C TYR A 42 8.38 -7.78 22.37
N ASP A 43 7.41 -6.92 22.72
CA ASP A 43 6.19 -6.74 21.94
C ASP A 43 6.52 -6.14 20.55
N ARG A 44 6.03 -6.78 19.48
CA ARG A 44 6.25 -6.37 18.09
C ARG A 44 5.24 -5.31 17.62
N ASP A 45 4.12 -5.12 18.33
CA ASP A 45 3.12 -4.07 18.09
C ASP A 45 2.70 -3.37 19.40
N PRO A 46 3.61 -2.60 20.04
CA PRO A 46 3.35 -1.94 21.32
C PRO A 46 2.30 -0.82 21.26
N TYR A 47 1.91 -0.37 20.07
CA TYR A 47 0.89 0.67 19.84
C TYR A 47 -0.20 0.13 18.89
N PRO A 48 -0.95 -0.90 19.29
CA PRO A 48 -1.90 -1.56 18.40
C PRO A 48 -2.99 -0.59 17.95
N SER A 49 -3.59 -0.89 16.80
CA SER A 49 -4.77 -0.15 16.34
C SER A 49 -5.90 -0.23 17.38
N THR A 50 -6.52 0.91 17.65
CA THR A 50 -7.76 1.02 18.42
C THR A 50 -8.95 1.37 17.53
N TYR A 51 -8.75 1.32 16.21
CA TYR A 51 -9.80 1.61 15.23
C TYR A 51 -10.94 0.60 15.31
N HIS A 52 -12.15 1.12 15.31
CA HIS A 52 -13.37 0.38 15.09
C HIS A 52 -14.16 1.05 13.98
N ALA A 53 -14.76 0.24 13.10
CA ALA A 53 -15.58 0.74 12.01
C ALA A 53 -16.68 1.66 12.56
N TYR A 54 -16.89 2.78 11.87
CA TYR A 54 -17.99 3.68 12.16
C TYR A 54 -19.33 2.97 11.91
N PRO A 55 -20.43 3.38 12.57
CA PRO A 55 -21.74 2.81 12.28
C PRO A 55 -22.11 2.98 10.81
N GLY A 56 -22.28 1.85 10.10
CA GLY A 56 -22.76 1.78 8.73
C GLY A 56 -24.22 1.37 8.65
N ALA A 57 -24.84 1.62 7.50
CA ALA A 57 -26.14 1.07 7.15
C ALA A 57 -25.99 0.11 5.96
N PRO A 58 -26.80 -0.94 5.85
CA PRO A 58 -26.88 -1.70 4.61
C PRO A 58 -27.23 -0.77 3.45
N THR A 59 -26.43 -0.78 2.40
CA THR A 59 -26.60 0.12 1.25
C THR A 59 -26.43 -0.65 -0.06
N LEU A 60 -27.37 -0.40 -0.97
CA LEU A 60 -27.33 -0.85 -2.35
C LEU A 60 -27.24 0.39 -3.24
N VAL A 61 -26.13 0.52 -3.97
CA VAL A 61 -26.01 1.56 -5.02
C VAL A 61 -26.32 0.91 -6.36
N THR A 62 -27.29 1.44 -7.12
CA THR A 62 -27.78 0.87 -8.39
C THR A 62 -27.49 1.80 -9.58
N HIS A 63 -27.60 1.27 -10.80
CA HIS A 63 -27.47 2.00 -12.07
C HIS A 63 -26.15 2.77 -12.24
N VAL A 64 -25.07 2.26 -11.66
CA VAL A 64 -23.73 2.86 -11.72
C VAL A 64 -22.86 2.20 -12.78
N THR A 65 -21.88 2.94 -13.31
CA THR A 65 -20.72 2.34 -13.97
C THR A 65 -19.69 1.95 -12.90
N ILE A 66 -19.38 0.67 -12.78
CA ILE A 66 -18.46 0.15 -11.77
C ILE A 66 -17.08 -0.04 -12.37
N PHE A 67 -16.04 0.48 -11.70
CA PHE A 67 -14.68 -0.03 -11.82
C PHE A 67 -14.39 -0.86 -10.58
N ASP A 68 -14.09 -2.15 -10.72
CA ASP A 68 -13.97 -3.05 -9.57
C ASP A 68 -12.63 -2.92 -8.82
N GLY A 69 -11.65 -2.22 -9.39
CA GLY A 69 -10.29 -2.07 -8.86
C GLY A 69 -9.33 -3.20 -9.22
N GLU A 70 -9.80 -4.31 -9.79
CA GLU A 70 -8.98 -5.42 -10.31
C GLU A 70 -8.85 -5.39 -11.85
N GLY A 71 -9.43 -4.38 -12.50
CA GLY A 71 -9.40 -4.18 -13.95
C GLY A 71 -10.68 -4.60 -14.66
N GLY A 72 -11.76 -4.84 -13.92
CA GLY A 72 -13.09 -5.13 -14.43
C GLY A 72 -14.00 -3.90 -14.45
N ARG A 73 -14.89 -3.88 -15.45
CA ARG A 73 -15.93 -2.86 -15.64
C ARG A 73 -17.30 -3.51 -15.67
N ILE A 74 -18.28 -2.91 -14.98
CA ILE A 74 -19.70 -3.29 -15.08
C ILE A 74 -20.52 -2.04 -15.36
N ASP A 75 -21.08 -1.93 -16.56
CA ASP A 75 -22.03 -0.86 -16.90
C ASP A 75 -23.44 -1.20 -16.39
N ASN A 76 -24.15 -0.18 -15.92
CA ASN A 76 -25.47 -0.31 -15.29
C ASN A 76 -25.49 -1.37 -14.18
N GLY A 77 -24.44 -1.38 -13.38
CA GLY A 77 -24.25 -2.30 -12.27
C GLY A 77 -24.86 -1.79 -10.98
N ALA A 78 -24.78 -2.65 -9.98
CA ALA A 78 -25.14 -2.39 -8.61
C ALA A 78 -24.13 -3.04 -7.66
N VAL A 79 -23.97 -2.45 -6.47
CA VAL A 79 -23.12 -2.99 -5.40
C VAL A 79 -23.87 -2.91 -4.08
N LEU A 80 -23.97 -4.05 -3.40
CA LEU A 80 -24.51 -4.18 -2.04
C LEU A 80 -23.37 -4.29 -1.05
N PHE A 81 -23.40 -3.47 -0.01
CA PHE A 81 -22.53 -3.60 1.16
C PHE A 81 -23.32 -3.51 2.47
N ARG A 82 -22.85 -4.28 3.46
CA ARG A 82 -23.46 -4.44 4.79
C ARG A 82 -22.38 -4.88 5.77
N ASP A 83 -22.50 -4.49 7.05
CA ASP A 83 -21.58 -4.86 8.13
C ASP A 83 -20.11 -4.59 7.79
N GLY A 84 -19.90 -3.44 7.14
CA GLY A 84 -18.61 -2.95 6.69
C GLY A 84 -17.93 -3.71 5.56
N LYS A 85 -18.65 -4.60 4.87
CA LYS A 85 -18.11 -5.40 3.77
C LYS A 85 -18.95 -5.32 2.50
N ILE A 86 -18.29 -5.48 1.37
CA ILE A 86 -18.94 -5.76 0.09
C ILE A 86 -19.60 -7.14 0.19
N VAL A 87 -20.91 -7.21 -0.09
CA VAL A 87 -21.69 -8.45 -0.08
C VAL A 87 -21.77 -9.01 -1.48
N ALA A 88 -22.13 -8.18 -2.46
CA ALA A 88 -22.31 -8.58 -3.84
C ALA A 88 -22.19 -7.38 -4.78
N LEU A 89 -21.83 -7.65 -6.03
CA LEU A 89 -21.89 -6.71 -7.15
C LEU A 89 -22.36 -7.44 -8.41
N GLY A 90 -23.05 -6.74 -9.30
CA GLY A 90 -23.64 -7.33 -10.52
C GLY A 90 -24.65 -6.39 -11.16
N LYS A 91 -25.42 -6.88 -12.14
CA LYS A 91 -26.46 -6.07 -12.83
C LYS A 91 -27.85 -6.18 -12.18
N ASP A 92 -28.15 -7.35 -11.62
CA ASP A 92 -29.50 -7.70 -11.18
C ASP A 92 -29.56 -7.90 -9.65
N LEU A 93 -29.13 -6.89 -8.90
CA LEU A 93 -29.25 -6.89 -7.44
C LEU A 93 -30.53 -6.19 -7.02
N THR A 94 -31.37 -6.90 -6.26
CA THR A 94 -32.60 -6.36 -5.67
C THR A 94 -32.38 -5.98 -4.22
N ALA A 95 -32.93 -4.85 -3.80
CA ALA A 95 -32.89 -4.43 -2.41
C ALA A 95 -33.82 -5.29 -1.54
N GLU A 96 -33.27 -5.82 -0.45
CA GLU A 96 -34.07 -6.38 0.65
C GLU A 96 -34.70 -5.25 1.48
N ALA A 97 -35.72 -5.58 2.29
CA ALA A 97 -36.27 -4.64 3.26
C ALA A 97 -35.17 -4.14 4.23
N GLY A 98 -35.15 -2.83 4.50
CA GLY A 98 -34.17 -2.21 5.40
C GLY A 98 -32.81 -1.86 4.76
N VAL A 99 -32.64 -2.08 3.46
CA VAL A 99 -31.47 -1.62 2.70
C VAL A 99 -31.70 -0.20 2.17
N THR A 100 -30.76 0.70 2.41
CA THR A 100 -30.75 2.03 1.79
C THR A 100 -30.43 1.89 0.31
N VAL A 101 -31.33 2.31 -0.57
CA VAL A 101 -31.11 2.26 -2.02
C VAL A 101 -30.70 3.64 -2.53
N ILE A 102 -29.59 3.69 -3.27
CA ILE A 102 -29.07 4.91 -3.88
C ILE A 102 -29.03 4.71 -5.38
N ASP A 103 -29.78 5.54 -6.11
CA ASP A 103 -29.71 5.58 -7.57
C ASP A 103 -28.45 6.36 -8.01
N GLY A 104 -27.57 5.67 -8.72
CA GLY A 104 -26.33 6.20 -9.25
C GLY A 104 -26.35 6.39 -10.76
N SER A 105 -27.52 6.59 -11.36
CA SER A 105 -27.65 6.87 -12.79
C SER A 105 -26.69 7.98 -13.25
N GLY A 106 -25.86 7.68 -14.26
CA GLY A 106 -24.83 8.58 -14.80
C GLY A 106 -23.57 8.74 -13.95
N LYS A 107 -23.45 7.99 -12.85
CA LYS A 107 -22.36 8.04 -11.87
C LYS A 107 -21.45 6.82 -11.97
N TYR A 108 -20.30 6.93 -11.34
CA TYR A 108 -19.31 5.85 -11.28
C TYR A 108 -19.10 5.40 -9.84
N LEU A 109 -18.94 4.10 -9.64
CA LEU A 109 -18.65 3.51 -8.33
C LEU A 109 -17.31 2.78 -8.38
N THR A 110 -16.43 3.08 -7.44
CA THR A 110 -15.08 2.52 -7.38
C THR A 110 -14.73 2.09 -5.95
N PRO A 111 -13.70 1.25 -5.75
CA PRO A 111 -13.03 1.18 -4.46
C PRO A 111 -12.48 2.56 -4.09
N GLY A 112 -12.33 2.79 -2.80
CA GLY A 112 -11.65 3.96 -2.27
C GLY A 112 -10.22 4.10 -2.80
N VAL A 113 -9.79 5.34 -2.96
CA VAL A 113 -8.42 5.66 -3.39
C VAL A 113 -7.45 5.35 -2.24
N ILE A 114 -6.29 4.80 -2.58
CA ILE A 114 -5.22 4.47 -1.64
C ILE A 114 -3.96 5.23 -2.03
N ASP A 115 -3.49 6.11 -1.14
CA ASP A 115 -2.20 6.79 -1.34
C ASP A 115 -1.08 6.05 -0.61
N ILE A 116 -0.10 5.55 -1.35
CA ILE A 116 1.04 4.81 -0.79
C ILE A 116 2.17 5.73 -0.30
N HIS A 117 2.16 7.02 -0.65
CA HIS A 117 3.19 7.96 -0.21
C HIS A 117 2.57 9.28 0.23
N SER A 118 2.37 9.42 1.54
CA SER A 118 1.88 10.65 2.13
C SER A 118 2.72 11.06 3.34
N HIS A 119 2.74 12.36 3.57
CA HIS A 119 3.29 12.98 4.77
C HIS A 119 2.24 13.72 5.58
N LEU A 120 0.95 13.53 5.28
CA LEU A 120 -0.12 14.14 6.09
C LEU A 120 -0.01 13.73 7.57
N GLY A 121 -0.35 14.65 8.47
CA GLY A 121 -0.17 14.51 9.91
C GLY A 121 1.27 14.74 10.37
N ASP A 122 2.29 14.26 9.64
CA ASP A 122 3.72 14.51 9.93
C ASP A 122 4.21 15.87 9.39
N TYR A 123 3.57 16.33 8.32
CA TYR A 123 3.66 17.67 7.74
C TYR A 123 2.23 18.19 7.54
N PRO A 124 1.56 18.63 8.61
CA PRO A 124 0.15 18.99 8.57
C PRO A 124 -0.10 20.32 7.87
N SER A 125 -1.31 20.49 7.34
CA SER A 125 -1.76 21.75 6.74
C SER A 125 -2.45 22.65 7.78
N PRO A 126 -2.18 23.97 7.83
CA PRO A 126 -1.15 24.69 7.09
C PRO A 126 0.24 24.35 7.61
N GLY A 127 1.18 24.21 6.67
CA GLY A 127 2.57 23.91 6.99
C GLY A 127 3.25 25.06 7.73
N VAL A 128 3.72 24.81 8.95
CA VAL A 128 4.58 25.71 9.71
C VAL A 128 5.82 24.96 10.19
N GLN A 129 6.93 25.69 10.41
CA GLN A 129 8.19 25.07 10.81
C GLN A 129 8.07 24.22 12.09
N ALA A 130 7.20 24.61 13.01
CA ALA A 130 6.98 23.91 14.27
C ALA A 130 6.34 22.52 14.11
N HIS A 131 5.70 22.23 12.98
CA HIS A 131 5.07 20.94 12.69
C HIS A 131 5.86 20.15 11.62
N SER A 132 7.14 20.45 11.46
CA SER A 132 8.00 19.83 10.44
C SER A 132 8.59 18.50 10.93
N ASP A 133 7.74 17.53 11.28
CA ASP A 133 8.14 16.30 11.96
C ASP A 133 8.44 15.12 11.01
N GLY A 134 8.22 15.28 9.71
CA GLY A 134 8.43 14.21 8.74
C GLY A 134 9.89 13.81 8.46
N ASN A 135 10.93 14.47 8.99
CA ASN A 135 12.34 14.05 8.82
C ASN A 135 13.18 14.25 10.09
N GLU A 136 13.51 13.16 10.78
CA GLU A 136 14.47 13.15 11.90
C GLU A 136 15.92 13.22 11.39
N ALA A 137 16.32 14.33 10.78
CA ALA A 137 17.58 14.48 10.05
C ALA A 137 18.84 14.58 10.95
N THR A 138 18.79 14.08 12.18
CA THR A 138 19.88 14.15 13.16
C THR A 138 20.88 12.99 13.04
N SER A 139 20.50 11.88 12.42
CA SER A 139 21.36 10.72 12.08
C SER A 139 20.97 10.13 10.71
N PRO A 140 21.89 9.60 9.88
CA PRO A 140 21.54 8.91 8.62
C PRO A 140 20.78 7.61 8.82
N VAL A 141 20.85 7.04 10.01
CA VAL A 141 20.15 5.81 10.39
C VAL A 141 19.31 6.12 11.62
N THR A 142 17.99 6.15 11.46
CA THR A 142 16.98 6.38 12.50
C THR A 142 15.87 5.33 12.43
N ALA A 143 16.22 4.05 12.26
CA ALA A 143 15.23 2.97 12.11
C ALA A 143 14.37 2.74 13.38
N GLU A 144 14.75 3.37 14.50
CA GLU A 144 14.04 3.39 15.77
C GLU A 144 12.87 4.39 15.82
N VAL A 145 12.85 5.42 14.97
CA VAL A 145 11.74 6.42 14.96
C VAL A 145 10.59 5.97 14.08
N TRP A 146 9.37 6.32 14.46
CA TRP A 146 8.15 5.84 13.81
C TRP A 146 7.30 7.06 13.46
N ALA A 147 6.90 7.18 12.19
CA ALA A 147 6.01 8.26 11.74
C ALA A 147 4.72 8.33 12.56
N GLU A 148 4.23 7.18 13.01
CA GLU A 148 3.00 7.10 13.80
C GLU A 148 3.04 7.89 15.13
N HIS A 149 4.22 8.26 15.61
CA HIS A 149 4.40 9.11 16.81
C HIS A 149 4.29 10.61 16.52
N SER A 150 4.37 11.04 15.26
CA SER A 150 4.25 12.44 14.83
C SER A 150 2.93 12.75 14.14
N VAL A 151 2.21 11.73 13.64
CA VAL A 151 0.91 11.92 12.98
C VAL A 151 -0.04 12.70 13.88
N TRP A 152 -0.34 13.94 13.48
CA TRP A 152 -1.40 14.75 14.10
C TRP A 152 -2.77 14.42 13.50
N PRO A 153 -3.68 13.73 14.22
CA PRO A 153 -4.94 13.21 13.64
C PRO A 153 -5.94 14.28 13.21
N GLN A 154 -5.76 15.54 13.65
CA GLN A 154 -6.66 16.66 13.34
C GLN A 154 -6.19 17.48 12.14
N ASP A 155 -5.11 17.07 11.47
CA ASP A 155 -4.66 17.67 10.22
C ASP A 155 -5.83 17.76 9.22
N PRO A 156 -6.26 18.99 8.83
CA PRO A 156 -7.30 19.19 7.83
C PRO A 156 -7.02 18.51 6.48
N GLY A 157 -5.75 18.23 6.17
CA GLY A 157 -5.32 17.50 4.99
C GLY A 157 -6.02 16.15 4.83
N PHE A 158 -6.28 15.41 5.93
CA PHE A 158 -7.00 14.13 5.89
C PHE A 158 -8.44 14.29 5.37
N GLY A 159 -9.16 15.29 5.89
CA GLY A 159 -10.51 15.62 5.46
C GLY A 159 -10.55 16.07 4.00
N ARG A 160 -9.62 16.93 3.60
CA ARG A 160 -9.50 17.38 2.20
C ARG A 160 -9.20 16.21 1.25
N ALA A 161 -8.32 15.28 1.63
CA ALA A 161 -8.03 14.07 0.85
C ALA A 161 -9.26 13.16 0.69
N LEU A 162 -10.04 12.96 1.76
CA LEU A 162 -11.28 12.19 1.74
C LEU A 162 -12.32 12.81 0.80
N VAL A 163 -12.60 14.11 0.99
CA VAL A 163 -13.68 14.84 0.32
C VAL A 163 -13.39 15.11 -1.15
N ASN A 164 -12.16 15.52 -1.47
CA ASN A 164 -11.81 15.92 -2.84
C ASN A 164 -11.25 14.78 -3.68
N GLY A 165 -10.54 13.84 -3.04
CA GLY A 165 -9.83 12.75 -3.72
C GLY A 165 -10.46 11.36 -3.54
N GLY A 166 -11.45 11.20 -2.65
CA GLY A 166 -11.99 9.88 -2.34
C GLY A 166 -10.97 8.95 -1.67
N VAL A 167 -9.96 9.52 -1.01
CA VAL A 167 -8.88 8.76 -0.36
C VAL A 167 -9.39 8.16 0.95
N THR A 168 -9.38 6.83 1.03
CA THR A 168 -9.91 6.06 2.18
C THR A 168 -8.82 5.39 3.00
N THR A 169 -7.64 5.18 2.40
CA THR A 169 -6.48 4.57 3.05
C THR A 169 -5.22 5.28 2.59
N LEU A 170 -4.26 5.42 3.49
CA LEU A 170 -3.00 6.06 3.17
C LEU A 170 -1.87 5.52 4.03
N GLN A 171 -0.67 5.46 3.46
CA GLN A 171 0.55 5.21 4.21
C GLN A 171 1.18 6.55 4.58
N ILE A 172 1.36 6.78 5.88
CA ILE A 172 2.17 7.87 6.40
C ILE A 172 3.58 7.36 6.69
N LEU A 173 4.58 8.06 6.20
CA LEU A 173 5.96 7.64 6.26
C LEU A 173 6.89 8.85 6.45
N PRO A 174 8.08 8.65 7.04
CA PRO A 174 9.11 9.68 7.05
C PRO A 174 9.47 10.14 5.63
N GLY A 175 10.13 11.28 5.49
CA GLY A 175 10.65 11.81 4.25
C GLY A 175 11.87 11.06 3.73
N SER A 176 12.75 11.75 3.03
CA SER A 176 13.91 11.15 2.34
C SER A 176 15.25 11.76 2.74
N ALA A 177 15.29 12.48 3.86
CA ALA A 177 16.54 13.01 4.39
C ALA A 177 17.52 11.90 4.80
N ASN A 178 17.02 10.79 5.34
CA ASN A 178 17.80 9.74 5.98
C ASN A 178 17.90 8.49 5.09
N LEU A 179 18.98 7.73 5.21
CA LEU A 179 19.10 6.42 4.55
C LEU A 179 18.10 5.42 5.12
N PHE A 180 17.92 5.44 6.45
CA PHE A 180 16.85 4.75 7.17
C PHE A 180 16.05 5.80 7.92
N GLY A 181 14.89 6.18 7.39
CA GLY A 181 14.05 7.26 7.92
C GLY A 181 13.20 6.86 9.13
N GLY A 182 12.89 5.57 9.28
CA GLY A 182 12.03 5.08 10.35
C GLY A 182 10.82 4.31 9.85
N ARG A 183 9.98 3.84 10.77
CA ARG A 183 8.78 3.06 10.43
C ARG A 183 7.69 3.94 9.83
N SER A 184 7.00 3.43 8.82
CA SER A 184 5.75 3.98 8.29
C SER A 184 4.54 3.25 8.86
N VAL A 185 3.39 3.91 8.89
CA VAL A 185 2.11 3.36 9.34
C VAL A 185 1.07 3.49 8.24
N VAL A 186 0.22 2.47 8.10
CA VAL A 186 -0.97 2.54 7.24
C VAL A 186 -2.15 2.95 8.10
N VAL A 187 -2.92 3.93 7.64
CA VAL A 187 -4.10 4.44 8.34
C VAL A 187 -5.33 4.38 7.44
N LYS A 188 -6.49 4.14 8.05
CA LYS A 188 -7.80 4.44 7.49
C LYS A 188 -8.00 5.96 7.56
N ASN A 189 -8.48 6.56 6.47
CA ASN A 189 -8.79 7.99 6.43
C ASN A 189 -10.15 8.25 7.10
N VAL A 190 -10.13 8.27 8.42
CA VAL A 190 -11.29 8.41 9.31
C VAL A 190 -11.00 9.48 10.35
N TYR A 191 -12.03 10.04 10.96
CA TYR A 191 -11.83 10.91 12.12
C TYR A 191 -11.36 10.09 13.32
N ALA A 192 -10.41 10.62 14.07
CA ALA A 192 -10.04 10.04 15.35
C ALA A 192 -9.38 11.11 16.23
N ARG A 193 -9.40 10.87 17.54
CA ARG A 193 -8.67 11.71 18.50
C ARG A 193 -7.21 11.28 18.65
N THR A 194 -6.86 10.09 18.18
CA THR A 194 -5.52 9.49 18.29
C THR A 194 -5.13 8.84 16.97
N MET A 195 -3.83 8.75 16.70
CA MET A 195 -3.31 8.05 15.53
C MET A 195 -3.74 6.57 15.56
N GLN A 196 -3.73 5.90 16.72
CA GLN A 196 -4.16 4.50 16.84
C GLN A 196 -5.64 4.29 16.44
N GLY A 197 -6.47 5.31 16.61
CA GLY A 197 -7.86 5.31 16.16
C GLY A 197 -8.00 5.46 14.64
N MET A 198 -6.94 5.87 13.93
CA MET A 198 -6.87 5.84 12.46
C MET A 198 -6.08 4.63 11.94
N LYS A 199 -5.16 4.06 12.73
CA LYS A 199 -4.26 2.98 12.32
C LYS A 199 -5.04 1.81 11.73
N PHE A 200 -4.68 1.40 10.52
CA PHE A 200 -5.32 0.30 9.81
C PHE A 200 -5.07 -1.00 10.61
N PRO A 201 -6.10 -1.69 11.10
CA PRO A 201 -5.93 -2.86 11.95
C PRO A 201 -5.07 -3.92 11.26
N GLN A 202 -4.04 -4.45 11.90
CA GLN A 202 -3.18 -5.53 11.35
C GLN A 202 -2.54 -5.21 9.98
N ALA A 203 -2.42 -3.95 9.57
CA ALA A 203 -1.56 -3.61 8.45
C ALA A 203 -0.09 -3.77 8.88
N PRO A 204 0.78 -4.38 8.05
CA PRO A 204 2.21 -4.42 8.31
C PRO A 204 2.77 -3.01 8.46
N TYR A 205 3.73 -2.83 9.37
CA TYR A 205 4.58 -1.64 9.33
C TYR A 205 5.39 -1.63 8.03
N GLY A 206 5.74 -0.43 7.57
CA GLY A 206 6.80 -0.27 6.59
C GLY A 206 8.06 0.32 7.21
N LEU A 207 9.16 0.28 6.47
CA LEU A 207 10.41 0.97 6.80
C LEU A 207 10.74 1.92 5.64
N LYS A 208 10.74 3.23 5.89
CA LYS A 208 11.20 4.20 4.91
C LYS A 208 12.72 4.19 4.83
N MET A 209 13.23 3.97 3.62
CA MET A 209 14.63 4.15 3.28
C MET A 209 14.79 5.15 2.13
N ALA A 210 16.00 5.67 1.90
CA ALA A 210 16.26 6.56 0.76
C ALA A 210 17.63 6.32 0.11
N CYS A 211 17.65 6.37 -1.21
CA CYS A 211 18.85 6.40 -2.05
C CYS A 211 19.08 7.83 -2.61
N GLY A 212 20.09 8.04 -3.46
CA GLY A 212 20.15 9.25 -4.28
C GLY A 212 20.73 10.49 -3.63
N GLU A 213 20.36 11.65 -4.17
CA GLU A 213 20.88 12.97 -3.83
C GLU A 213 20.44 13.43 -2.44
N ASN A 214 19.23 13.06 -1.99
CA ASN A 214 18.67 13.61 -0.76
C ASN A 214 19.52 13.27 0.48
N PRO A 215 19.81 11.99 0.80
CA PRO A 215 20.65 11.67 1.96
C PRO A 215 22.05 12.28 1.86
N LYS A 216 22.72 12.10 0.73
CA LYS A 216 24.10 12.63 0.56
C LYS A 216 24.18 14.15 0.66
N ARG A 217 23.13 14.87 0.25
CA ARG A 217 23.04 16.33 0.35
C ARG A 217 22.82 16.76 1.80
N VAL A 218 21.89 16.10 2.51
CA VAL A 218 21.58 16.42 3.91
C VAL A 218 22.78 16.21 4.82
N TYR A 219 23.43 15.04 4.77
CA TYR A 219 24.55 14.75 5.68
C TYR A 219 25.87 15.34 5.20
N GLY A 220 26.11 15.35 3.89
CA GLY A 220 27.25 16.05 3.30
C GLY A 220 27.25 17.54 3.64
N GLY A 221 26.09 18.21 3.60
CA GLY A 221 25.92 19.60 4.05
C GLY A 221 26.16 19.82 5.55
N LYS A 222 26.07 18.76 6.36
CA LYS A 222 26.40 18.75 7.80
C LYS A 222 27.85 18.31 8.07
N GLY A 223 28.67 18.16 7.04
CA GLY A 223 30.07 17.76 7.18
C GLY A 223 30.29 16.33 7.68
N ARG A 224 29.30 15.43 7.50
CA ARG A 224 29.37 14.03 7.93
C ARG A 224 28.89 13.06 6.86
N ALA A 225 29.27 11.79 6.98
CA ALA A 225 28.82 10.76 6.05
C ALA A 225 27.29 10.52 6.19
N PRO A 226 26.60 10.16 5.09
CA PRO A 226 27.11 10.06 3.71
C PRO A 226 27.17 11.42 2.98
N SER A 227 28.16 11.58 2.09
CA SER A 227 28.28 12.75 1.17
C SER A 227 28.36 12.34 -0.30
N THR A 228 28.31 11.04 -0.59
CA THR A 228 28.36 10.46 -1.94
C THR A 228 27.38 9.30 -2.04
N ARG A 229 27.00 8.89 -3.27
CA ARG A 229 26.16 7.69 -3.50
C ARG A 229 26.85 6.41 -3.00
N MET A 230 28.17 6.32 -3.17
CA MET A 230 28.96 5.23 -2.59
C MET A 230 28.91 5.23 -1.05
N GLY A 231 28.92 6.42 -0.45
CA GLY A 231 28.75 6.60 0.99
C GLY A 231 27.36 6.16 1.47
N ASN A 232 26.30 6.44 0.71
CA ASN A 232 24.94 5.95 1.00
C ASN A 232 24.97 4.41 1.12
N ILE A 233 25.41 3.73 0.05
CA ILE A 233 25.46 2.27 0.00
C ILE A 233 26.38 1.68 1.07
N ALA A 234 27.53 2.30 1.35
CA ALA A 234 28.43 1.81 2.40
C ALA A 234 27.77 1.81 3.79
N VAL A 235 27.05 2.89 4.13
CA VAL A 235 26.33 2.99 5.42
C VAL A 235 25.15 2.00 5.47
N ASP A 236 24.43 1.82 4.35
CA ASP A 236 23.35 0.84 4.26
C ASP A 236 23.85 -0.59 4.49
N ARG A 237 24.88 -1.01 3.75
CA ARG A 237 25.46 -2.35 3.86
C ARG A 237 26.00 -2.62 5.28
N GLN A 238 26.68 -1.66 5.89
CA GLN A 238 27.15 -1.78 7.28
C GLN A 238 25.99 -1.93 8.27
N THR A 239 24.89 -1.23 8.04
CA THR A 239 23.72 -1.27 8.91
C THR A 239 22.98 -2.60 8.79
N TRP A 240 22.82 -3.13 7.58
CA TRP A 240 22.24 -4.46 7.38
C TRP A 240 23.11 -5.60 7.90
N ALA A 241 24.44 -5.49 7.79
CA ALA A 241 25.36 -6.45 8.41
C ALA A 241 25.17 -6.53 9.94
N ARG A 242 25.00 -5.37 10.60
CA ARG A 242 24.66 -5.31 12.03
C ARG A 242 23.30 -5.94 12.33
N ALA A 243 22.30 -5.69 11.50
CA ALA A 243 20.96 -6.27 11.65
C ALA A 243 20.97 -7.80 11.54
N GLN A 244 21.74 -8.38 10.62
CA GLN A 244 21.89 -9.83 10.50
C GLN A 244 22.55 -10.45 11.74
N GLU A 245 23.59 -9.82 12.30
CA GLU A 245 24.19 -10.27 13.57
C GLU A 245 23.19 -10.16 14.72
N TYR A 246 22.45 -9.05 14.81
CA TYR A 246 21.39 -8.88 15.80
C TYR A 246 20.34 -9.99 15.71
N LYS A 247 19.84 -10.25 14.50
CA LYS A 247 18.90 -11.34 14.23
C LYS A 247 19.46 -12.71 14.64
N ARG A 248 20.70 -13.04 14.27
CA ARG A 248 21.33 -14.31 14.67
C ARG A 248 21.39 -14.51 16.17
N ARG A 249 21.68 -13.46 16.95
CA ARG A 249 21.69 -13.54 18.42
C ARG A 249 20.30 -13.81 18.99
N TRP A 250 19.28 -13.13 18.48
CA TRP A 250 17.91 -13.33 18.92
C TRP A 250 17.32 -14.67 18.50
N ASP A 251 17.55 -15.10 17.26
CA ASP A 251 17.08 -16.40 16.77
C ASP A 251 17.71 -17.54 17.60
N LYS A 252 19.00 -17.43 17.95
CA LYS A 252 19.67 -18.38 18.86
C LYS A 252 19.00 -18.41 20.24
N TYR A 253 18.67 -17.25 20.81
CA TYR A 253 17.96 -17.17 22.09
C TYR A 253 16.55 -17.78 22.01
N GLU A 254 15.81 -17.50 20.94
CA GLU A 254 14.46 -18.03 20.76
C GLU A 254 14.47 -19.56 20.60
N GLU A 255 15.46 -20.11 19.89
CA GLU A 255 15.64 -21.54 19.68
C GLU A 255 16.16 -22.28 20.93
N LYS A 256 17.14 -21.71 21.65
CA LYS A 256 17.92 -22.44 22.68
C LYS A 256 17.68 -21.94 24.11
N GLY A 257 17.06 -20.77 24.28
CA GLY A 257 16.93 -20.10 25.57
C GLY A 257 18.25 -19.53 26.09
N GLY A 258 18.32 -19.25 27.39
CA GLY A 258 19.46 -18.61 28.04
C GLY A 258 19.17 -17.16 28.43
N GLU A 259 20.21 -16.33 28.55
CA GLU A 259 20.05 -14.89 28.76
C GLU A 259 19.66 -14.20 27.44
N PRO A 260 18.63 -13.34 27.44
CA PRO A 260 18.22 -12.62 26.24
C PRO A 260 19.31 -11.64 25.79
N PRO A 261 19.57 -11.50 24.48
CA PRO A 261 20.44 -10.45 23.96
C PRO A 261 19.96 -9.06 24.37
N SER A 262 20.88 -8.11 24.51
CA SER A 262 20.51 -6.70 24.73
C SER A 262 19.67 -6.18 23.57
N ARG A 263 18.56 -5.50 23.90
CA ARG A 263 17.63 -4.93 22.94
C ARG A 263 18.17 -3.64 22.33
N ASP A 264 17.99 -3.48 21.02
CA ASP A 264 18.27 -2.26 20.25
C ASP A 264 17.06 -1.99 19.35
N MET A 265 16.34 -0.88 19.59
CA MET A 265 15.07 -0.58 18.91
C MET A 265 15.25 -0.34 17.40
N ALA A 266 16.40 0.18 16.97
CA ALA A 266 16.68 0.35 15.55
C ALA A 266 16.85 -1.03 14.91
N MET A 267 17.61 -1.92 15.57
CA MET A 267 17.81 -3.29 15.08
C MET A 267 16.55 -4.15 15.20
N ASP A 268 15.63 -3.88 16.13
CA ASP A 268 14.32 -4.52 16.20
C ASP A 268 13.51 -4.29 14.91
N THR A 269 13.53 -3.05 14.40
CA THR A 269 12.91 -2.70 13.10
C THR A 269 13.57 -3.47 11.96
N LEU A 270 14.91 -3.46 11.90
CA LEU A 270 15.62 -4.13 10.81
C LEU A 270 15.49 -5.66 10.87
N ARG A 271 15.44 -6.24 12.07
CA ARG A 271 15.10 -7.65 12.28
C ARG A 271 13.69 -7.95 11.76
N GLY A 272 12.71 -7.10 12.04
CA GLY A 272 11.36 -7.22 11.50
C GLY A 272 11.33 -7.21 9.96
N VAL A 273 12.20 -6.43 9.32
CA VAL A 273 12.38 -6.48 7.86
C VAL A 273 12.97 -7.82 7.40
N LEU A 274 14.02 -8.30 8.06
CA LEU A 274 14.66 -9.58 7.74
C LEU A 274 13.73 -10.79 8.00
N ASP A 275 12.78 -10.66 8.92
CA ASP A 275 11.73 -11.64 9.19
C ASP A 275 10.55 -11.56 8.19
N GLY A 276 10.51 -10.52 7.35
CA GLY A 276 9.42 -10.27 6.38
C GLY A 276 8.17 -9.63 6.98
N GLU A 277 8.22 -9.19 8.24
CA GLU A 277 7.11 -8.57 8.96
C GLU A 277 6.98 -7.06 8.69
N ILE A 278 8.10 -6.40 8.37
CA ILE A 278 8.15 -4.98 8.03
C ILE A 278 8.54 -4.82 6.56
N ARG A 279 7.76 -4.02 5.83
CA ARG A 279 7.91 -3.85 4.37
C ARG A 279 8.80 -2.67 4.02
N VAL A 280 9.87 -2.89 3.25
CA VAL A 280 10.77 -1.80 2.85
C VAL A 280 10.13 -0.90 1.77
N GLN A 281 10.04 0.39 2.08
CA GLN A 281 9.53 1.46 1.24
C GLN A 281 10.67 2.42 0.93
N ASN A 282 11.25 2.33 -0.27
CA ASN A 282 12.53 2.98 -0.56
C ASN A 282 12.39 4.15 -1.54
N HIS A 283 12.58 5.37 -1.06
CA HIS A 283 12.73 6.55 -1.93
C HIS A 283 13.93 6.38 -2.86
N CYS A 284 13.71 6.39 -4.17
CA CYS A 284 14.79 6.32 -5.14
C CYS A 284 14.34 6.85 -6.50
N TYR A 285 15.22 7.56 -7.20
CA TYR A 285 14.88 8.19 -8.47
C TYR A 285 15.43 7.43 -9.68
N ARG A 286 16.74 7.18 -9.67
CA ARG A 286 17.46 6.65 -10.83
C ARG A 286 17.45 5.12 -10.91
N ALA A 287 17.49 4.62 -12.13
CA ALA A 287 17.45 3.20 -12.44
C ALA A 287 18.67 2.44 -11.91
N ASP A 288 19.87 3.02 -12.04
CA ASP A 288 21.11 2.42 -11.58
C ASP A 288 21.15 2.28 -10.05
N GLU A 289 20.64 3.29 -9.32
CA GLU A 289 20.57 3.23 -7.86
C GLU A 289 19.53 2.20 -7.38
N MET A 290 18.37 2.12 -8.03
CA MET A 290 17.37 1.09 -7.74
C MET A 290 17.94 -0.32 -7.95
N ALA A 291 18.68 -0.54 -9.03
CA ALA A 291 19.34 -1.83 -9.30
C ALA A 291 20.34 -2.20 -8.20
N ILE A 292 21.20 -1.26 -7.77
CA ILE A 292 22.16 -1.49 -6.68
C ILE A 292 21.44 -1.80 -5.36
N VAL A 293 20.36 -1.08 -5.03
CA VAL A 293 19.59 -1.34 -3.80
C VAL A 293 18.94 -2.73 -3.84
N MET A 294 18.44 -3.19 -5.00
CA MET A 294 17.91 -4.56 -5.14
C MET A 294 19.01 -5.62 -4.98
N ASP A 295 20.22 -5.40 -5.49
CA ASP A 295 21.33 -6.33 -5.30
C ASP A 295 21.82 -6.37 -3.85
N MET A 296 21.85 -5.22 -3.17
CA MET A 296 22.08 -5.17 -1.72
C MET A 296 20.98 -5.92 -0.95
N ALA A 297 19.72 -5.82 -1.37
CA ALA A 297 18.63 -6.56 -0.74
C ALA A 297 18.85 -8.08 -0.83
N LYS A 298 19.33 -8.58 -1.98
CA LYS A 298 19.73 -9.99 -2.14
C LYS A 298 20.91 -10.37 -1.24
N GLU A 299 21.92 -9.50 -1.13
CA GLU A 299 23.09 -9.73 -0.26
C GLU A 299 22.67 -9.98 1.21
N PHE A 300 21.77 -9.15 1.73
CA PHE A 300 21.38 -9.19 3.15
C PHE A 300 20.12 -10.01 3.44
N GLY A 301 19.40 -10.48 2.41
CA GLY A 301 18.24 -11.33 2.56
C GLY A 301 16.97 -10.58 2.96
N TYR A 302 16.79 -9.34 2.47
CA TYR A 302 15.51 -8.62 2.57
C TYR A 302 14.94 -8.33 1.18
N LYS A 303 13.71 -7.80 1.14
CA LYS A 303 13.04 -7.42 -0.11
C LYS A 303 12.62 -5.95 -0.07
N VAL A 304 12.93 -5.21 -1.14
CA VAL A 304 12.32 -3.90 -1.40
C VAL A 304 10.89 -4.12 -1.88
N THR A 305 9.91 -3.57 -1.15
CA THR A 305 8.50 -3.73 -1.49
C THR A 305 8.10 -2.76 -2.59
N ALA A 306 8.38 -1.46 -2.41
CA ALA A 306 8.24 -0.48 -3.46
C ALA A 306 9.40 0.52 -3.48
N PHE A 307 9.80 0.94 -4.68
CA PHE A 307 10.54 2.17 -4.87
C PHE A 307 9.57 3.35 -5.02
N HIS A 308 9.80 4.42 -4.27
CA HIS A 308 8.99 5.64 -4.34
C HIS A 308 9.66 6.71 -5.19
N HIS A 309 8.83 7.49 -5.88
CA HIS A 309 9.15 8.41 -6.97
C HIS A 309 9.60 7.67 -8.23
N ALA A 310 10.64 6.83 -8.13
CA ALA A 310 11.06 5.85 -9.11
C ALA A 310 11.01 6.40 -10.56
N ILE A 311 11.54 7.62 -10.72
CA ILE A 311 11.43 8.42 -11.94
C ILE A 311 11.92 7.66 -13.17
N GLU A 312 13.00 6.89 -13.02
CA GLU A 312 13.58 6.10 -14.10
C GLU A 312 13.17 4.62 -14.08
N ALA A 313 12.10 4.25 -13.35
CA ALA A 313 11.66 2.85 -13.25
C ALA A 313 11.34 2.21 -14.61
N TYR A 314 10.85 3.00 -15.57
CA TYR A 314 10.61 2.58 -16.95
C TYR A 314 11.84 1.96 -17.64
N LYS A 315 13.07 2.29 -17.20
CA LYS A 315 14.31 1.74 -17.75
C LYS A 315 14.65 0.33 -17.24
N ILE A 316 14.03 -0.09 -16.14
CA ILE A 316 14.35 -1.33 -15.41
C ILE A 316 13.09 -2.10 -14.99
N ALA A 317 12.00 -1.95 -15.75
CA ALA A 317 10.72 -2.60 -15.45
C ALA A 317 10.84 -4.13 -15.36
N ASP A 318 11.70 -4.72 -16.18
CA ASP A 318 12.05 -6.15 -16.15
C ASP A 318 12.72 -6.55 -14.83
N LEU A 319 13.67 -5.75 -14.33
CA LEU A 319 14.32 -5.99 -13.03
C LEU A 319 13.32 -5.87 -11.89
N LEU A 320 12.45 -4.86 -11.90
CA LEU A 320 11.41 -4.69 -10.89
C LEU A 320 10.48 -5.90 -10.83
N LYS A 321 10.02 -6.37 -12.00
CA LYS A 321 9.19 -7.58 -12.11
C LYS A 321 9.92 -8.81 -11.60
N ALA A 322 11.18 -9.02 -11.98
CA ALA A 322 11.97 -10.18 -11.57
C ALA A 322 12.19 -10.25 -10.05
N ASN A 323 12.28 -9.10 -9.38
CA ASN A 323 12.41 -9.02 -7.92
C ASN A 323 11.04 -8.94 -7.20
N GLY A 324 9.94 -8.86 -7.96
CA GLY A 324 8.60 -8.65 -7.41
C GLY A 324 8.48 -7.34 -6.61
N THR A 325 9.20 -6.30 -7.03
CA THR A 325 9.23 -4.97 -6.42
C THR A 325 8.33 -4.02 -7.20
N CYS A 326 7.55 -3.22 -6.49
CA CYS A 326 6.66 -2.22 -7.09
C CYS A 326 7.37 -0.89 -7.33
N ALA A 327 6.81 -0.04 -8.19
CA ALA A 327 7.19 1.36 -8.34
C ALA A 327 5.99 2.29 -8.09
N ALA A 328 6.14 3.20 -7.13
CA ALA A 328 5.23 4.31 -6.90
C ALA A 328 5.81 5.56 -7.58
N VAL A 329 5.15 6.07 -8.61
CA VAL A 329 5.65 7.17 -9.44
C VAL A 329 4.68 8.36 -9.44
N TRP A 330 5.15 9.52 -9.89
CA TRP A 330 4.28 10.63 -10.29
C TRP A 330 3.88 10.50 -11.76
N ALA A 331 2.80 11.18 -12.15
CA ALA A 331 2.40 11.24 -13.55
C ALA A 331 3.34 12.16 -14.35
N ASP A 332 3.70 13.30 -13.78
CA ASP A 332 4.43 14.37 -14.49
C ASP A 332 5.22 15.34 -13.59
N TRP A 333 5.45 15.02 -12.30
CA TRP A 333 6.28 15.86 -11.44
C TRP A 333 7.76 15.46 -11.53
N TYR A 334 8.54 16.25 -12.27
CA TYR A 334 9.96 15.98 -12.54
C TYR A 334 10.74 17.28 -12.84
N GLY A 335 12.06 17.19 -13.06
CA GLY A 335 12.91 18.30 -13.49
C GLY A 335 13.43 19.22 -12.37
N PHE A 336 13.05 18.99 -11.11
CA PHE A 336 13.46 19.81 -9.96
C PHE A 336 14.83 19.45 -9.37
N LYS A 337 15.43 18.34 -9.80
CA LYS A 337 16.79 17.86 -9.47
C LYS A 337 17.35 17.04 -10.63
N MET A 338 18.67 16.82 -10.65
CA MET A 338 19.31 16.03 -11.71
C MET A 338 18.83 14.58 -11.74
N GLU A 339 18.72 13.91 -10.59
CA GLU A 339 18.17 12.56 -10.53
C GLU A 339 16.67 12.46 -10.90
N ALA A 340 15.95 13.57 -10.88
CA ALA A 340 14.54 13.65 -11.26
C ALA A 340 14.37 14.21 -12.68
N TYR A 341 15.42 14.28 -13.50
CA TYR A 341 15.35 15.00 -14.78
C TYR A 341 14.84 14.13 -15.93
N ASP A 342 15.23 12.85 -15.98
CA ASP A 342 14.91 11.93 -17.07
C ASP A 342 13.61 11.16 -16.82
N ALA A 343 12.54 11.89 -16.47
CA ALA A 343 11.21 11.30 -16.35
C ALA A 343 10.51 11.26 -17.71
N VAL A 344 9.68 10.24 -17.92
CA VAL A 344 8.77 10.15 -19.06
C VAL A 344 7.32 10.04 -18.54
N PRO A 345 6.36 10.78 -19.11
CA PRO A 345 4.94 10.66 -18.74
C PRO A 345 4.36 9.23 -18.92
N GLU A 346 4.97 8.42 -19.78
CA GLU A 346 4.59 7.03 -20.06
C GLU A 346 5.10 6.02 -19.03
N ASN A 347 5.74 6.44 -17.93
CA ASN A 347 6.40 5.54 -16.98
C ASN A 347 5.47 4.42 -16.46
N LEU A 348 4.26 4.76 -15.99
CA LEU A 348 3.26 3.76 -15.56
C LEU A 348 2.84 2.82 -16.69
N ALA A 349 2.66 3.34 -17.91
CA ALA A 349 2.26 2.56 -19.07
C ALA A 349 3.34 1.52 -19.45
N ILE A 350 4.60 1.91 -19.41
CA ILE A 350 5.75 1.03 -19.67
C ILE A 350 5.82 -0.07 -18.60
N LEU A 351 5.72 0.30 -17.33
CA LEU A 351 5.75 -0.65 -16.22
C LEU A 351 4.61 -1.68 -16.30
N GLU A 352 3.38 -1.23 -16.58
CA GLU A 352 2.24 -2.14 -16.74
C GLU A 352 2.41 -3.08 -17.94
N LYS A 353 2.88 -2.57 -19.08
CA LYS A 353 3.14 -3.40 -20.28
C LYS A 353 4.12 -4.54 -19.99
N GLU A 354 5.19 -4.26 -19.24
CA GLU A 354 6.16 -5.28 -18.86
C GLU A 354 5.62 -6.23 -17.78
N GLY A 355 4.50 -5.88 -17.13
CA GLY A 355 3.89 -6.63 -16.04
C GLY A 355 4.57 -6.38 -14.69
N ALA A 356 5.28 -5.26 -14.54
CA ALA A 356 5.77 -4.79 -13.25
C ALA A 356 4.62 -4.21 -12.42
N CYS A 357 4.72 -4.35 -11.10
CA CYS A 357 3.78 -3.71 -10.18
C CYS A 357 4.04 -2.20 -10.15
N ALA A 358 3.03 -1.39 -10.48
CA ALA A 358 3.19 0.06 -10.48
C ALA A 358 1.93 0.81 -10.02
N MET A 359 2.12 1.99 -9.46
CA MET A 359 1.08 2.82 -8.86
C MET A 359 1.45 4.29 -8.89
N ILE A 360 0.43 5.13 -8.76
CA ILE A 360 0.58 6.57 -8.54
C ILE A 360 0.70 6.84 -7.03
N HIS A 361 1.37 7.93 -6.65
CA HIS A 361 1.34 8.49 -5.29
C HIS A 361 1.33 10.02 -5.36
N SER A 362 1.03 10.67 -4.23
CA SER A 362 0.99 12.14 -4.19
C SER A 362 2.34 12.77 -3.86
N ASP A 363 2.92 12.42 -2.71
CA ASP A 363 4.01 13.16 -2.05
C ASP A 363 3.71 14.66 -1.85
N ASP A 364 2.42 15.03 -1.85
CA ASP A 364 1.97 16.43 -1.77
C ASP A 364 0.56 16.54 -1.18
N GLU A 365 0.37 17.50 -0.27
CA GLU A 365 -0.89 17.76 0.45
C GLU A 365 -2.03 18.24 -0.48
N ASN A 366 -1.72 18.79 -1.65
CA ASN A 366 -2.70 19.16 -2.66
C ASN A 366 -2.88 18.05 -3.71
N GLY A 367 -1.80 17.36 -4.08
CA GLY A 367 -1.78 16.26 -5.03
C GLY A 367 -2.59 15.04 -4.55
N ILE A 368 -2.58 14.74 -3.25
CA ILE A 368 -3.36 13.63 -2.66
C ILE A 368 -4.86 13.75 -2.94
N GLN A 369 -5.35 14.98 -3.12
CA GLN A 369 -6.76 15.27 -3.41
C GLN A 369 -7.14 14.98 -4.87
N ARG A 370 -6.20 14.55 -5.71
CA ARG A 370 -6.33 14.49 -7.18
C ARG A 370 -5.70 13.26 -7.81
N LEU A 371 -5.41 12.20 -7.05
CA LEU A 371 -4.74 10.99 -7.57
C LEU A 371 -5.50 10.33 -8.75
N ASN A 372 -6.83 10.43 -8.78
CA ASN A 372 -7.65 10.04 -9.93
C ASN A 372 -7.28 10.84 -11.19
N GLN A 373 -7.03 12.14 -11.07
CA GLN A 373 -6.59 13.01 -12.16
C GLN A 373 -5.15 12.70 -12.56
N GLU A 374 -4.26 12.40 -11.60
CA GLU A 374 -2.89 11.95 -11.89
C GLU A 374 -2.87 10.66 -12.72
N VAL A 375 -3.73 9.70 -12.39
CA VAL A 375 -3.91 8.49 -13.23
C VAL A 375 -4.48 8.82 -14.60
N ALA A 376 -5.42 9.76 -14.70
CA ALA A 376 -5.94 10.21 -15.99
C ALA A 376 -4.83 10.79 -16.88
N LYS A 377 -3.93 11.62 -16.32
CA LYS A 377 -2.77 12.18 -17.01
C LYS A 377 -1.82 11.08 -17.48
N ALA A 378 -1.41 10.18 -16.60
CA ALA A 378 -0.51 9.08 -16.93
C ALA A 378 -1.10 8.14 -17.99
N ARG A 379 -2.41 7.82 -17.88
CA ARG A 379 -3.12 7.02 -18.87
C ARG A 379 -3.18 7.71 -20.23
N ALA A 380 -3.48 9.01 -20.27
CA ALA A 380 -3.52 9.79 -21.51
C ALA A 380 -2.14 9.83 -22.19
N ALA A 381 -1.08 10.02 -21.42
CA ALA A 381 0.29 9.92 -21.91
C ALA A 381 0.59 8.52 -22.48
N GLY A 382 0.28 7.46 -21.74
CA GLY A 382 0.42 6.07 -22.21
C GLY A 382 -0.31 5.81 -23.53
N ILE A 383 -1.57 6.25 -23.67
CA ILE A 383 -2.33 6.09 -24.93
C ILE A 383 -1.64 6.85 -26.07
N LYS A 384 -1.18 8.08 -25.83
CA LYS A 384 -0.42 8.86 -26.82
C LYS A 384 0.89 8.18 -27.21
N GLY A 385 1.54 7.51 -26.26
CA GLY A 385 2.72 6.68 -26.47
C GLY A 385 2.44 5.33 -27.15
N GLY A 386 1.18 5.03 -27.51
CA GLY A 386 0.79 3.82 -28.23
C GLY A 386 0.45 2.61 -27.34
N PHE A 387 0.28 2.81 -26.03
CA PHE A 387 -0.11 1.75 -25.10
C PHE A 387 -1.63 1.61 -25.02
N ALA A 388 -2.12 0.37 -25.04
CA ALA A 388 -3.53 0.08 -24.85
C ALA A 388 -3.84 -0.05 -23.35
N ILE A 389 -4.50 0.97 -22.78
CA ILE A 389 -4.83 1.02 -21.36
C ILE A 389 -6.31 1.39 -21.21
N SER A 390 -7.13 0.44 -20.77
CA SER A 390 -8.54 0.71 -20.50
C SER A 390 -8.70 1.57 -19.24
N GLU A 391 -9.88 2.16 -19.06
CA GLU A 391 -10.16 3.00 -17.89
C GLU A 391 -10.14 2.17 -16.60
N GLU A 392 -10.83 1.03 -16.60
CA GLU A 392 -10.91 0.14 -15.45
C GLU A 392 -9.55 -0.48 -15.08
N ALA A 393 -8.68 -0.74 -16.07
CA ALA A 393 -7.34 -1.22 -15.81
C ALA A 393 -6.47 -0.16 -15.12
N ALA A 394 -6.55 1.10 -15.56
CA ALA A 394 -5.79 2.19 -14.95
C ALA A 394 -6.19 2.45 -13.49
N TRP A 395 -7.42 2.10 -13.07
CA TRP A 395 -7.84 2.26 -11.68
C TRP A 395 -7.01 1.41 -10.71
N LYS A 396 -6.40 0.30 -11.18
CA LYS A 396 -5.47 -0.51 -10.38
C LYS A 396 -4.32 0.30 -9.80
N TRP A 397 -3.85 1.33 -10.52
CA TRP A 397 -2.69 2.15 -10.13
C TRP A 397 -2.91 3.00 -8.88
N LEU A 398 -4.15 3.19 -8.44
CA LEU A 398 -4.49 3.98 -7.24
C LEU A 398 -5.39 3.22 -6.25
N SER A 399 -5.59 1.91 -6.46
CA SER A 399 -6.44 1.05 -5.63
C SER A 399 -5.75 -0.28 -5.28
N ILE A 400 -5.91 -1.34 -6.06
CA ILE A 400 -5.40 -2.67 -5.69
C ILE A 400 -3.87 -2.77 -5.70
N ASN A 401 -3.18 -2.03 -6.57
CA ASN A 401 -1.72 -2.09 -6.63
C ASN A 401 -1.08 -1.49 -5.36
N PRO A 402 -1.46 -0.27 -4.90
CA PRO A 402 -0.98 0.21 -3.61
C PRO A 402 -1.43 -0.70 -2.45
N ALA A 403 -2.64 -1.27 -2.46
CA ALA A 403 -3.04 -2.24 -1.44
C ALA A 403 -2.09 -3.46 -1.35
N LYS A 404 -1.64 -4.00 -2.50
CA LYS A 404 -0.68 -5.11 -2.57
C LYS A 404 0.68 -4.75 -2.00
N ALA A 405 1.17 -3.55 -2.34
CA ALA A 405 2.43 -3.05 -1.80
C ALA A 405 2.34 -2.83 -0.28
N LEU A 406 1.19 -2.40 0.24
CA LEU A 406 0.95 -2.27 1.68
C LEU A 406 0.66 -3.60 2.41
N GLY A 407 0.30 -4.66 1.69
CA GLY A 407 -0.06 -5.95 2.30
C GLY A 407 -1.45 -5.96 2.93
N ILE A 408 -2.38 -5.24 2.32
CA ILE A 408 -3.77 -5.12 2.75
C ILE A 408 -4.76 -5.45 1.62
N ASP A 409 -4.27 -5.99 0.50
CA ASP A 409 -5.06 -6.30 -0.69
C ASP A 409 -6.05 -7.44 -0.51
N ASP A 410 -5.87 -8.29 0.50
CA ASP A 410 -6.85 -9.26 0.93
C ASP A 410 -8.10 -8.61 1.55
N ARG A 411 -7.96 -7.39 2.06
CA ARG A 411 -8.99 -6.68 2.84
C ARG A 411 -9.62 -5.51 2.11
N THR A 412 -8.86 -4.75 1.32
CA THR A 412 -9.36 -3.55 0.61
C THR A 412 -8.74 -3.40 -0.78
N GLY A 413 -9.02 -2.29 -1.46
CA GLY A 413 -8.48 -1.96 -2.79
C GLY A 413 -9.24 -2.56 -3.98
N SER A 414 -10.29 -3.36 -3.76
CA SER A 414 -11.22 -3.78 -4.82
C SER A 414 -12.64 -4.01 -4.32
N LEU A 415 -13.63 -3.86 -5.20
CA LEU A 415 -15.04 -4.15 -4.95
C LEU A 415 -15.28 -5.65 -5.17
N LYS A 416 -14.97 -6.44 -4.14
CA LYS A 416 -15.08 -7.90 -4.17
C LYS A 416 -15.78 -8.42 -2.92
N PRO A 417 -16.72 -9.38 -3.03
CA PRO A 417 -17.41 -9.94 -1.87
C PRO A 417 -16.44 -10.35 -0.77
N GLY A 418 -16.74 -9.94 0.47
CA GLY A 418 -15.94 -10.21 1.66
C GLY A 418 -14.88 -9.14 1.98
N LYS A 419 -14.48 -8.30 1.01
CA LYS A 419 -13.59 -7.16 1.27
C LYS A 419 -14.32 -6.02 1.98
N MET A 420 -13.55 -5.17 2.64
CA MET A 420 -14.01 -3.94 3.29
C MET A 420 -14.77 -3.05 2.30
N ALA A 421 -15.86 -2.46 2.76
CA ALA A 421 -16.67 -1.53 1.98
C ALA A 421 -16.08 -0.12 2.00
N ASP A 422 -14.84 0.01 1.51
CA ASP A 422 -14.20 1.29 1.22
C ASP A 422 -14.57 1.68 -0.22
N VAL A 423 -15.59 2.55 -0.37
CA VAL A 423 -16.30 2.77 -1.64
C VAL A 423 -16.44 4.27 -1.91
N VAL A 424 -16.29 4.67 -3.17
CA VAL A 424 -16.54 6.05 -3.62
C VAL A 424 -17.55 6.06 -4.75
N LEU A 425 -18.63 6.83 -4.58
CA LEU A 425 -19.56 7.19 -5.65
C LEU A 425 -19.14 8.55 -6.20
N TRP A 426 -18.76 8.59 -7.47
CA TRP A 426 -18.33 9.79 -8.18
C TRP A 426 -19.49 10.39 -8.96
N ASN A 427 -19.62 11.71 -9.00
CA ASN A 427 -20.71 12.38 -9.71
C ASN A 427 -20.63 12.30 -11.26
N GLY A 428 -19.62 11.63 -11.80
CA GLY A 428 -19.36 11.40 -13.22
C GLY A 428 -18.16 10.47 -13.40
N ASN A 429 -17.56 10.43 -14.60
CA ASN A 429 -16.35 9.64 -14.85
C ASN A 429 -15.20 10.14 -13.96
N PRO A 430 -14.60 9.29 -13.11
CA PRO A 430 -13.62 9.72 -12.12
C PRO A 430 -12.32 10.28 -12.73
N TYR A 431 -12.08 10.11 -14.03
CA TYR A 431 -10.93 10.69 -14.73
C TYR A 431 -11.17 12.10 -15.29
N SER A 432 -12.39 12.63 -15.16
CA SER A 432 -12.70 14.02 -15.52
C SER A 432 -12.22 15.00 -14.45
N VAL A 433 -11.65 16.13 -14.88
CA VAL A 433 -11.27 17.24 -13.97
C VAL A 433 -12.46 17.92 -13.31
N TYR A 434 -13.67 17.77 -13.87
CA TYR A 434 -14.92 18.29 -13.31
C TYR A 434 -15.58 17.34 -12.30
N THR A 435 -15.15 16.08 -12.28
CA THR A 435 -15.75 15.07 -11.41
C THR A 435 -15.23 15.18 -9.99
N ARG A 436 -16.14 15.01 -9.03
CA ARG A 436 -15.88 15.01 -7.59
C ARG A 436 -16.48 13.76 -6.96
N PRO A 437 -15.94 13.28 -5.84
CA PRO A 437 -16.67 12.37 -4.98
C PRO A 437 -18.04 12.98 -4.66
N GLN A 438 -19.10 12.20 -4.81
CA GLN A 438 -20.43 12.54 -4.33
C GLN A 438 -20.66 11.94 -2.95
N MET A 439 -20.28 10.67 -2.76
CA MET A 439 -20.36 10.00 -1.47
C MET A 439 -19.12 9.13 -1.27
N VAL A 440 -18.61 9.09 -0.04
CA VAL A 440 -17.47 8.23 0.35
C VAL A 440 -17.85 7.41 1.57
N TRP A 441 -17.66 6.10 1.45
CA TRP A 441 -17.81 5.13 2.52
C TRP A 441 -16.46 4.56 2.91
N VAL A 442 -16.22 4.41 4.20
CA VAL A 442 -15.10 3.64 4.77
C VAL A 442 -15.69 2.58 5.66
N ASP A 443 -15.36 1.31 5.39
CA ASP A 443 -15.99 0.16 6.04
C ASP A 443 -17.53 0.28 6.07
N GLY A 444 -18.14 0.71 4.96
CA GLY A 444 -19.59 0.84 4.80
C GLY A 444 -20.24 2.01 5.56
N ALA A 445 -19.49 2.76 6.35
CA ALA A 445 -19.98 3.96 7.02
C ALA A 445 -19.87 5.18 6.09
N LEU A 446 -20.97 5.91 5.91
CA LEU A 446 -21.01 7.12 5.08
C LEU A 446 -20.32 8.28 5.80
N LEU A 447 -19.07 8.55 5.42
CA LEU A 447 -18.24 9.61 6.00
C LEU A 447 -18.35 10.94 5.27
N TYR A 448 -18.66 10.90 3.97
CA TYR A 448 -18.88 12.09 3.17
C TYR A 448 -20.12 11.96 2.29
N ASP A 449 -20.94 13.01 2.25
CA ASP A 449 -22.02 13.18 1.27
C ASP A 449 -22.05 14.64 0.79
N ALA A 450 -21.81 14.83 -0.50
CA ALA A 450 -21.82 16.14 -1.14
C ALA A 450 -23.19 16.83 -1.05
N ASN A 451 -24.28 16.10 -0.81
CA ASN A 451 -25.63 16.66 -0.71
C ASN A 451 -26.11 16.86 0.73
N ASP A 452 -25.36 16.41 1.75
CA ASP A 452 -25.70 16.63 3.16
C ASP A 452 -24.60 17.47 3.84
N PRO A 453 -24.83 18.77 4.10
CA PRO A 453 -23.87 19.63 4.79
C PRO A 453 -23.40 19.09 6.15
N ARG A 454 -24.20 18.27 6.84
CA ARG A 454 -23.83 17.65 8.13
C ARG A 454 -22.80 16.52 7.97
N LYS A 455 -22.62 16.03 6.74
CA LYS A 455 -21.64 15.02 6.34
C LYS A 455 -20.52 15.62 5.49
N ARG A 456 -20.32 16.94 5.57
CA ARG A 456 -19.14 17.61 5.01
C ARG A 456 -18.19 17.93 6.16
N PRO A 457 -17.09 17.19 6.31
CA PRO A 457 -16.19 17.38 7.42
C PRO A 457 -15.50 18.73 7.34
N VAL A 458 -15.42 19.40 8.49
CA VAL A 458 -14.63 20.63 8.69
C VAL A 458 -13.77 20.36 9.91
N SER A 459 -12.46 20.62 9.82
CA SER A 459 -11.60 20.48 10.98
C SER A 459 -11.98 21.55 12.02
N ASP A 460 -12.03 21.18 13.29
CA ASP A 460 -12.27 22.16 14.36
C ASP A 460 -11.14 23.20 14.44
N PHE A 461 -9.93 22.83 14.00
CA PHE A 461 -8.81 23.73 13.80
C PHE A 461 -9.10 24.86 12.79
N GLU A 462 -9.95 24.61 11.79
CA GLU A 462 -10.32 25.59 10.77
C GLU A 462 -11.49 26.49 11.22
N LEU A 463 -12.19 26.15 12.31
CA LEU A 463 -13.31 26.94 12.80
C LEU A 463 -12.87 28.34 13.24
N GLY A 464 -13.47 29.36 12.64
CA GLY A 464 -13.18 30.76 12.95
C GLY A 464 -11.91 31.32 12.28
N GLN A 465 -11.25 30.54 11.42
CA GLN A 465 -10.15 31.05 10.59
C GLN A 465 -10.70 31.74 9.33
N PRO A 466 -10.43 33.04 9.12
CA PRO A 466 -10.92 33.77 7.94
C PRO A 466 -10.41 33.12 6.65
N GLY A 467 -11.32 32.66 5.79
CA GLY A 467 -10.99 32.10 4.47
C GLY A 467 -10.58 30.61 4.44
N GLU A 468 -10.35 29.95 5.57
CA GLU A 468 -9.94 28.52 5.64
C GLU A 468 -11.00 27.60 6.27
N GLY A 469 -12.10 28.14 6.80
CA GLY A 469 -13.23 27.33 7.32
C GLY A 469 -14.61 27.92 7.07
N ASP A 470 -14.68 28.98 6.25
CA ASP A 470 -15.84 29.89 6.18
C ASP A 470 -16.56 29.90 4.83
N VAL A 471 -16.46 28.83 4.05
CA VAL A 471 -17.47 28.48 3.05
C VAL A 471 -18.38 27.41 3.62
N LYS A 472 -19.30 27.88 4.48
CA LYS A 472 -20.50 27.12 4.88
C LYS A 472 -21.30 26.65 3.68
#